data_AF-A0AAW8RP86-F1
#
_entry.id   AF-A0AAW8RP86-F1
#
_cell.length_a   1.000
_cell.length_b   1.000
_cell.length_c   1.000
_cell.angle_alpha   90.00
_cell.angle_beta   90.00
_cell.angle_gamma   90.00
#
_symmetry.space_group_name_H-M   'P 1'
#
loop_
_entity.id
_entity.type
_entity.pdbx_description
1 polymer ?
#
loop_
_entity_poly.entity_id
_entity_poly.type
_entity_poly.pdbx_seq_one_letter_code
_entity_poly.pdbx_strand_id
1 'polypeptide(L)'
;MKNYLDDWRTIEGSLTEERINSILYCLEKDHLFGIREMLSEEGFEPDEFFIRENPALGVYIVCRENQEDYFTIHEENGNLTPIYVTNDFDENGTNCFPCKEIAKAIALNEC
;
A
#
# COMPACT_ATOMS: atom_id res chain seq x y z
N MET A 1 -6.25 21.54 6.80
CA MET A 1 -6.69 20.24 6.28
C MET A 1 -5.59 19.77 5.34
N LYS A 2 -5.04 18.57 5.55
CA LYS A 2 -4.08 17.99 4.60
C LYS A 2 -4.84 17.60 3.32
N ASN A 3 -4.19 17.74 2.18
CA ASN A 3 -4.69 17.31 0.88
C ASN A 3 -3.75 16.25 0.29
N TYR A 4 -4.27 15.50 -0.67
CA TYR A 4 -3.44 14.70 -1.56
C TYR A 4 -2.49 15.61 -2.36
N LEU A 5 -1.26 15.17 -2.53
CA LEU A 5 -0.27 15.80 -3.41
C LEU A 5 -0.61 15.52 -4.89
N ASP A 6 -1.21 14.36 -5.18
CA ASP A 6 -1.60 13.94 -6.53
C ASP A 6 -0.42 13.92 -7.53
N ASP A 7 0.75 13.51 -7.04
CA ASP A 7 1.95 13.31 -7.85
C ASP A 7 2.56 11.94 -7.56
N TRP A 8 2.13 10.93 -8.32
CA TRP A 8 2.57 9.55 -8.16
C TRP A 8 4.10 9.39 -8.18
N ARG A 9 4.82 10.22 -8.94
CA ARG A 9 6.30 10.16 -9.03
C ARG A 9 6.97 10.50 -7.71
N THR A 10 6.34 11.37 -6.93
CA THR A 10 6.81 11.74 -5.59
C THR A 10 6.39 10.72 -4.54
N ILE A 11 5.39 9.87 -4.81
CA ILE A 11 4.88 8.87 -3.85
C ILE A 11 5.55 7.51 -4.04
N GLU A 12 5.82 7.09 -5.28
CA GLU A 12 6.53 5.85 -5.61
C GLU A 12 7.98 5.85 -5.12
N GLY A 13 8.42 4.73 -4.55
CA GLY A 13 9.77 4.56 -4.02
C GLY A 13 9.81 3.78 -2.71
N SER A 14 11.01 3.72 -2.11
CA SER A 14 11.24 2.97 -0.88
C SER A 14 10.39 3.49 0.27
N LEU A 15 9.94 2.59 1.13
CA LEU A 15 9.24 2.95 2.35
C LEU A 15 10.19 3.38 3.47
N THR A 16 11.48 3.63 3.23
CA THR A 16 12.41 4.10 4.28
C THR A 16 11.97 5.43 4.92
N GLU A 17 12.21 5.60 6.23
CA GLU A 17 11.79 6.83 6.94
C GLU A 17 12.44 8.08 6.36
N GLU A 18 13.73 8.01 6.03
CA GLU A 18 14.46 9.13 5.42
C GLU A 18 13.77 9.62 4.15
N ARG A 19 13.39 8.67 3.28
CA ARG A 19 12.71 8.96 2.02
C ARG A 19 11.35 9.57 2.28
N ILE A 20 10.51 8.95 3.11
CA ILE A 20 9.16 9.48 3.39
C ILE A 20 9.24 10.86 4.04
N ASN A 21 10.22 11.08 4.92
CA ASN A 21 10.42 12.38 5.56
C ASN A 21 10.77 13.50 4.56
N SER A 22 11.42 13.16 3.44
CA SER A 22 11.73 14.12 2.36
C SER A 22 10.51 14.60 1.56
N ILE A 23 9.39 13.86 1.63
CA ILE A 23 8.14 14.23 0.95
C ILE A 23 7.54 15.45 1.67
N LEU A 24 6.95 16.36 0.88
CA LEU A 24 6.20 17.49 1.37
C LEU A 24 5.03 17.06 2.27
N TYR A 25 4.53 18.00 3.07
CA TYR A 25 3.40 17.74 3.97
C TYR A 25 2.10 17.52 3.17
N CYS A 26 1.68 16.26 3.00
CA CYS A 26 0.47 15.83 2.30
C CYS A 26 -0.18 14.61 2.99
N LEU A 27 -1.35 14.17 2.52
CA LEU A 27 -2.04 12.99 3.05
C LEU A 27 -1.27 11.69 2.75
N GLU A 28 -0.73 11.54 1.54
CA GLU A 28 -0.01 10.33 1.17
C GLU A 28 1.18 10.09 2.09
N LYS A 29 1.88 11.14 2.54
CA LYS A 29 2.97 11.00 3.53
C LYS A 29 2.51 10.32 4.81
N ASP A 30 1.32 10.67 5.32
CA ASP A 30 0.75 10.00 6.49
C ASP A 30 0.40 8.55 6.18
N HIS A 31 -0.14 8.30 4.99
CA HIS A 31 -0.49 6.95 4.57
C HIS A 31 0.75 6.07 4.47
N LEU A 32 1.87 6.57 3.94
CA LEU A 32 3.12 5.82 3.88
C LEU A 32 3.65 5.45 5.28
N PHE A 33 3.53 6.35 6.25
CA PHE A 33 3.85 6.01 7.64
C PHE A 33 2.87 4.99 8.25
N GLY A 34 1.58 5.09 7.94
CA GLY A 34 0.60 4.08 8.36
C GLY A 34 0.89 2.70 7.77
N ILE A 35 1.26 2.63 6.48
CA ILE A 35 1.67 1.37 5.83
C ILE A 35 2.92 0.80 6.50
N ARG A 36 3.91 1.65 6.85
CA ARG A 36 5.09 1.20 7.62
C ARG A 36 4.71 0.62 8.98
N GLU A 37 3.79 1.27 9.69
CA GLU A 37 3.32 0.81 11.00
C GLU A 37 2.65 -0.56 10.87
N MET A 38 1.74 -0.74 9.92
CA MET A 38 1.10 -2.03 9.66
C MET A 38 2.10 -3.14 9.34
N LEU A 39 3.12 -2.86 8.51
CA LEU A 39 4.20 -3.81 8.22
C LEU A 39 4.96 -4.18 9.50
N SER A 40 5.31 -3.19 10.32
CA SER A 40 6.05 -3.39 11.57
C SER A 40 5.25 -4.19 12.59
N GLU A 41 3.95 -3.91 12.73
CA GLU A 41 3.03 -4.61 13.64
C GLU A 41 2.90 -6.11 13.31
N GLU A 42 3.00 -6.46 12.02
CA GLU A 42 3.01 -7.85 11.55
C GLU A 42 4.41 -8.50 11.55
N GLY A 43 5.44 -7.76 11.99
CA GLY A 43 6.82 -8.25 12.11
C GLY A 43 7.64 -8.21 10.82
N PHE A 44 7.20 -7.46 9.82
CA PHE A 44 7.97 -7.18 8.61
C PHE A 44 8.92 -6.00 8.83
N GLU A 45 10.05 -5.99 8.10
CA GLU A 45 10.96 -4.83 8.04
C GLU A 45 10.47 -3.88 6.94
N PRO A 46 9.90 -2.69 7.26
CA PRO A 46 9.30 -1.83 6.25
C PRO A 46 10.31 -1.26 5.24
N ASP A 47 11.59 -1.16 5.61
CA ASP A 47 12.65 -0.68 4.73
C ASP A 47 12.92 -1.63 3.54
N GLU A 48 12.45 -2.89 3.61
CA GLU A 48 12.52 -3.86 2.50
C GLU A 48 11.41 -3.68 1.45
N PHE A 49 10.49 -2.73 1.64
CA PHE A 49 9.32 -2.53 0.80
C PHE A 49 9.31 -1.19 0.07
N PHE A 50 8.55 -1.13 -1.02
CA PHE A 50 8.46 0.01 -1.92
C PHE A 50 7.01 0.19 -2.37
N ILE A 51 6.60 1.44 -2.54
CA ILE A 51 5.44 1.75 -3.36
C ILE A 51 5.86 1.65 -4.82
N ARG A 52 5.33 0.66 -5.52
CA ARG A 52 5.61 0.44 -6.95
C ARG A 52 4.70 1.24 -7.85
N GLU A 53 3.42 1.33 -7.49
CA GLU A 53 2.41 2.08 -8.23
C GLU A 53 1.42 2.76 -7.28
N ASN A 54 0.93 3.92 -7.68
CA ASN A 54 -0.14 4.67 -7.02
C ASN A 54 -1.24 5.00 -8.06
N PRO A 55 -2.03 4.01 -8.50
CA PRO A 55 -2.93 4.14 -9.66
C PRO A 55 -4.09 5.11 -9.44
N ALA A 56 -4.50 5.31 -8.19
CA ALA A 56 -5.54 6.23 -7.79
C ALA A 56 -5.23 6.81 -6.41
N LEU A 57 -5.81 7.96 -6.08
CA LEU A 57 -5.66 8.54 -4.75
C LEU A 57 -6.09 7.53 -3.68
N GLY A 58 -5.19 7.27 -2.73
CA GLY A 58 -5.43 6.33 -1.63
C GLY A 58 -5.19 4.86 -1.99
N VAL A 59 -4.80 4.53 -3.23
CA VAL A 59 -4.52 3.13 -3.63
C VAL A 59 -3.03 2.95 -3.84
N TYR A 60 -2.41 2.07 -3.06
CA TYR A 60 -0.97 1.84 -3.05
C TYR A 60 -0.65 0.39 -3.40
N ILE A 61 0.12 0.15 -4.46
CA ILE A 61 0.69 -1.17 -4.76
C ILE A 61 2.05 -1.28 -4.08
N VAL A 62 2.17 -2.24 -3.16
CA VAL A 62 3.34 -2.42 -2.31
C VAL A 62 4.02 -3.74 -2.66
N CYS A 63 5.33 -3.71 -2.88
CA CYS A 63 6.12 -4.91 -3.16
C CYS A 63 7.47 -4.86 -2.43
N ARG A 64 8.16 -6.00 -2.37
CA ARG A 64 9.57 -6.08 -1.99
C ARG A 64 10.47 -5.93 -3.20
N GLU A 65 11.72 -5.55 -2.97
CA GLU A 65 12.72 -5.47 -4.03
C GLU A 65 12.95 -6.87 -4.60
N ASN A 66 12.93 -6.99 -5.93
CA ASN A 66 13.20 -8.25 -6.63
C ASN A 66 12.23 -9.40 -6.30
N GLN A 67 11.03 -9.11 -5.79
CA GLN A 67 9.96 -10.09 -5.63
C GLN A 67 8.79 -9.74 -6.56
N GLU A 68 8.13 -10.77 -7.08
CA GLU A 68 6.92 -10.63 -7.90
C GLU A 68 5.65 -10.51 -7.03
N ASP A 69 5.73 -10.97 -5.78
CA ASP A 69 4.65 -10.87 -4.81
C ASP A 69 4.42 -9.39 -4.43
N TYR A 70 3.19 -8.94 -4.62
CA TYR A 70 2.71 -7.65 -4.19
C TYR A 70 1.42 -7.80 -3.41
N PHE A 71 1.08 -6.76 -2.66
CA PHE A 71 -0.25 -6.57 -2.10
C PHE A 71 -0.65 -5.12 -2.32
N THR A 72 -1.92 -4.80 -2.10
CA THR A 72 -2.41 -3.44 -2.24
C THR A 72 -2.96 -2.93 -0.93
N ILE A 73 -2.83 -1.62 -0.69
CA ILE A 73 -3.43 -0.92 0.45
C ILE A 73 -4.39 0.13 -0.10
N HIS A 74 -5.63 0.12 0.36
CA HIS A 74 -6.62 1.14 0.01
C HIS A 74 -6.89 2.03 1.23
N GLU A 75 -6.86 3.34 1.04
CA GLU A 75 -7.33 4.33 1.99
C GLU A 75 -8.81 4.61 1.76
N GLU A 76 -9.62 4.37 2.79
CA GLU A 76 -11.02 4.74 2.79
C GLU A 76 -11.42 5.40 4.13
N ASN A 77 -11.82 6.67 4.06
CA ASN A 77 -12.32 7.45 5.19
C ASN A 77 -11.36 7.50 6.39
N GLY A 78 -10.06 7.60 6.11
CA GLY A 78 -8.96 7.64 7.07
C GLY A 78 -8.44 6.28 7.50
N ASN A 79 -8.91 5.17 6.89
CA ASN A 79 -8.48 3.82 7.25
C ASN A 79 -7.70 3.18 6.10
N LEU A 80 -6.50 2.70 6.40
CA LEU A 80 -5.69 1.92 5.47
C LEU A 80 -6.08 0.44 5.61
N THR A 81 -6.47 -0.17 4.51
CA THR A 81 -6.94 -1.56 4.49
C THR A 81 -6.11 -2.37 3.50
N PRO A 82 -5.48 -3.48 3.92
CA PRO A 82 -4.86 -4.43 3.01
C PRO A 82 -5.91 -5.10 2.12
N ILE A 83 -5.59 -5.23 0.84
CA ILE A 83 -6.45 -5.83 -0.18
C ILE A 83 -5.65 -6.91 -0.91
N TYR A 84 -6.26 -8.08 -1.10
CA TYR A 84 -5.78 -9.10 -2.04
C TYR A 84 -6.61 -9.08 -3.31
N VAL A 85 -5.98 -9.46 -4.42
CA VAL A 85 -6.59 -9.55 -5.74
C VAL A 85 -6.65 -11.00 -6.19
N THR A 86 -7.75 -11.42 -6.79
CA THR A 86 -7.91 -12.75 -7.40
C THR A 86 -8.03 -12.66 -8.92
N ASN A 87 -7.77 -13.77 -9.61
CA ASN A 87 -7.97 -13.87 -11.06
C ASN A 87 -9.46 -13.93 -11.44
N ASP A 88 -10.26 -14.59 -10.61
CA ASP A 88 -11.71 -14.72 -10.81
C ASP A 88 -12.46 -13.57 -10.14
N PHE A 89 -13.56 -13.15 -10.77
CA PHE A 89 -14.49 -12.16 -10.22
C PHE A 89 -15.58 -12.85 -9.39
N ASP A 90 -16.00 -12.19 -8.31
CA ASP A 90 -17.20 -12.60 -7.56
C ASP A 90 -18.50 -12.33 -8.35
N GLU A 91 -19.64 -12.68 -7.75
CA GLU A 91 -20.97 -12.47 -8.34
C GLU A 91 -21.32 -10.99 -8.60
N ASN A 92 -20.59 -10.06 -7.98
CA ASN A 92 -20.77 -8.62 -8.13
C ASN A 92 -19.78 -8.01 -9.14
N GLY A 93 -18.91 -8.83 -9.75
CA GLY A 93 -17.88 -8.35 -10.67
C GLY A 93 -16.68 -7.69 -9.96
N THR A 94 -16.41 -8.06 -8.70
CA THR A 94 -15.26 -7.60 -7.91
C THR A 94 -14.21 -8.70 -7.83
N ASN A 95 -12.94 -8.35 -7.97
CA ASN A 95 -11.82 -9.26 -7.74
C ASN A 95 -10.79 -8.72 -6.73
N CYS A 96 -11.10 -7.61 -6.06
CA CYS A 96 -10.26 -7.00 -5.02
C CYS A 96 -10.99 -7.08 -3.68
N PHE A 97 -10.40 -7.72 -2.69
CA PHE A 97 -11.09 -8.03 -1.43
C PHE A 97 -10.30 -7.54 -0.22
N PRO A 98 -10.95 -6.87 0.75
CA PRO A 98 -10.30 -6.42 1.96
C PRO A 98 -9.94 -7.58 2.88
N CYS A 99 -8.79 -7.47 3.52
CA CYS A 99 -8.37 -8.32 4.62
C CYS A 99 -7.80 -7.48 5.76
N LYS A 100 -7.59 -8.12 6.92
CA LYS A 100 -7.08 -7.44 8.11
C LYS A 100 -5.56 -7.37 8.17
N GLU A 101 -4.91 -8.34 7.53
CA GLU A 101 -3.48 -8.59 7.68
C GLU A 101 -2.83 -8.52 6.30
N ILE A 102 -1.68 -7.86 6.21
CA ILE A 102 -0.81 -7.80 5.04
C ILE A 102 -0.30 -9.20 4.68
N ALA A 103 0.09 -10.01 5.67
CA ALA A 103 0.53 -11.39 5.44
C ALA A 103 -0.56 -12.21 4.74
N LYS A 104 -1.83 -11.99 5.12
CA LYS A 104 -2.98 -12.62 4.46
C LYS A 104 -3.20 -12.06 3.06
N ALA A 105 -3.01 -10.75 2.87
CA ALA A 105 -3.12 -10.12 1.55
C ALA A 105 -2.14 -10.78 0.57
N ILE A 106 -0.86 -10.88 0.96
CA ILE A 106 0.20 -11.51 0.17
C ILE A 106 -0.13 -12.98 -0.14
N ALA A 107 -0.55 -13.75 0.88
CA ALA A 107 -0.81 -15.17 0.71
C ALA A 107 -2.00 -15.51 -0.18
N LEU A 108 -2.97 -14.60 -0.31
CA LEU A 108 -4.18 -14.77 -1.13
C LEU A 108 -4.12 -14.05 -2.47
N ASN A 109 -3.11 -13.21 -2.70
CA ASN A 109 -2.98 -12.47 -3.94
C ASN A 109 -2.62 -13.43 -5.08
N GLU A 110 -3.42 -13.42 -6.14
CA GLU A 110 -3.18 -14.20 -7.35
C GLU A 110 -2.63 -13.28 -8.44
N CYS A 111 -1.44 -13.63 -8.95
CA CYS A 111 -0.76 -12.94 -10.06
C CYS A 111 -0.67 -13.84 -11.29
#